data_AF-A0A416EJ62-F1
#
_entry.id   AF-A0A416EJ62-F1
#
_cell.length_a   1.000
_cell.length_b   1.000
_cell.length_c   1.000
_cell.angle_alpha   90.00
_cell.angle_beta   90.00
_cell.angle_gamma   90.00
#
_symmetry.space_group_name_H-M   'P 1'
#
loop_
_entity.id
_entity.type
_entity.pdbx_description
1 polymer ?
#
loop_
_entity_poly.entity_id
_entity_poly.type
_entity_poly.pdbx_seq_one_letter_code
_entity_poly.pdbx_strand_id
1 'polypeptide(L)'
;MKRTVKKQFWLSRDEAQELQKKAKRTCLSEAALFRLLVRGFEPKEKPDDRFYDVMRQLSAIGNNLHQLTVKANAIGFLDMQKLNTEAERWHSFQADVERQFLRPEKSDLKWQ
;
A
#
# COMPACT_ATOMS: atom_id res chain seq x y z
N MET A 1 19.09 9.66 -4.82
CA MET A 1 19.99 10.16 -3.74
C MET A 1 21.05 9.10 -3.45
N LYS A 2 22.35 9.41 -3.63
CA LYS A 2 23.45 8.46 -3.40
C LYS A 2 23.66 8.23 -1.90
N ARG A 3 23.97 6.99 -1.51
CA ARG A 3 24.18 6.54 -0.12
C ARG A 3 25.69 6.42 0.11
N THR A 4 26.31 7.42 0.73
CA THR A 4 27.79 7.51 0.86
C THR A 4 28.32 7.34 2.28
N VAL A 5 27.47 7.38 3.31
CA VAL A 5 27.87 7.30 4.72
C VAL A 5 27.61 5.89 5.27
N LYS A 6 28.65 5.22 5.78
CA LYS A 6 28.55 3.93 6.47
C LYS A 6 28.21 4.14 7.95
N LYS A 7 27.27 3.34 8.47
CA LYS A 7 26.99 3.19 9.90
C LYS A 7 27.12 1.72 10.26
N GLN A 8 27.80 1.41 11.36
CA GLN A 8 28.02 0.05 11.85
C GLN A 8 27.82 0.02 13.36
N PHE A 9 27.10 -0.99 13.84
CA PHE A 9 26.82 -1.25 15.24
C PHE A 9 26.68 -2.76 15.43
N TRP A 10 26.94 -3.23 16.64
CA TRP A 10 26.77 -4.64 17.00
C TRP A 10 25.39 -4.81 17.62
N LEU A 11 24.69 -5.88 17.24
CA LEU A 11 23.45 -6.31 17.86
C LEU A 11 23.70 -7.56 18.69
N SER A 12 22.94 -7.73 19.76
CA SER A 12 22.83 -9.02 20.42
C SER A 12 22.18 -10.05 19.49
N ARG A 13 22.31 -11.34 19.83
CA ARG A 13 21.72 -12.43 19.04
C ARG A 13 20.20 -12.29 18.92
N ASP A 14 19.54 -11.88 19.99
CA ASP A 14 18.08 -11.73 20.04
C ASP A 14 17.62 -10.53 19.21
N GLU A 15 18.30 -9.38 19.31
CA GLU A 15 17.99 -8.19 18.49
C GLU A 15 18.19 -8.46 17.01
N ALA A 16 19.24 -9.20 16.64
CA ALA A 16 19.47 -9.59 15.25
C ALA A 16 18.36 -10.49 14.72
N GLN A 17 17.89 -11.45 15.53
CA GLN A 17 16.79 -12.33 15.16
C GLN A 17 15.46 -11.55 15.01
N GLU A 18 15.19 -10.61 15.92
CA GLU A 18 14.01 -9.75 15.85
C GLU A 18 14.04 -8.82 14.63
N LEU A 19 15.19 -8.22 14.33
CA LEU A 19 15.38 -7.40 13.12
C LEU A 19 15.10 -8.23 11.87
N GLN A 20 15.63 -9.46 11.80
CA GLN A 20 15.42 -10.35 10.66
C GLN A 20 13.95 -10.74 10.51
N LYS A 21 13.25 -11.07 11.60
CA LYS A 21 11.81 -11.37 11.59
C LYS A 21 10.99 -10.17 11.09
N LYS A 22 11.25 -8.97 11.62
CA LYS A 22 10.54 -7.74 11.23
C LYS A 22 10.81 -7.37 9.77
N ALA A 23 12.04 -7.57 9.28
CA ALA A 23 12.40 -7.38 7.88
C ALA A 23 11.62 -8.35 6.96
N LYS A 24 11.53 -9.63 7.34
CA LYS A 24 10.75 -10.64 6.60
C LYS A 24 9.27 -10.32 6.53
N ARG A 25 8.63 -9.92 7.65
CA ARG A 25 7.20 -9.56 7.71
C ARG A 25 6.82 -8.37 6.83
N THR A 26 7.77 -7.46 6.61
CA THR A 26 7.56 -6.23 5.82
C THR A 26 8.04 -6.37 4.37
N CYS A 27 8.57 -7.54 3.98
CA CYS A 27 9.21 -7.78 2.68
C CYS A 27 10.34 -6.78 2.35
N LEU A 28 11.01 -6.26 3.37
CA LEU A 28 12.12 -5.32 3.23
C LEU A 28 13.45 -6.00 3.58
N SER A 29 14.55 -5.51 3.01
CA SER A 29 15.87 -5.83 3.58
C SER A 29 16.03 -5.16 4.93
N GLU A 30 16.85 -5.72 5.82
CA GLU A 30 17.15 -5.13 7.13
C GLU A 30 17.62 -3.68 7.00
N ALA A 31 18.43 -3.39 5.97
CA ALA A 31 18.90 -2.05 5.66
C ALA A 31 17.78 -1.12 5.15
N ALA A 32 16.75 -1.64 4.48
CA ALA A 32 15.60 -0.85 4.05
C ALA A 32 14.65 -0.57 5.23
N LEU A 33 14.41 -1.58 6.08
CA LEU A 33 13.65 -1.45 7.32
C LEU A 33 14.28 -0.41 8.25
N PHE A 34 15.59 -0.51 8.51
CA PHE A 34 16.33 0.46 9.32
C PHE A 34 16.20 1.88 8.77
N ARG A 35 16.30 2.06 7.44
CA ARG A 35 16.13 3.37 6.80
C ARG A 35 14.72 3.93 6.95
N LEU A 36 13.69 3.09 6.93
CA LEU A 36 12.31 3.52 7.14
C LEU A 36 12.12 4.04 8.57
N LEU A 37 12.63 3.29 9.54
CA LEU A 37 12.60 3.65 10.96
C LEU A 37 13.35 4.94 11.24
N VAL A 38 14.54 5.12 10.66
CA VAL A 38 15.32 6.38 10.77
C VAL A 38 14.55 7.58 10.21
N ARG A 39 13.69 7.38 9.20
CA ARG A 39 12.85 8.44 8.63
C ARG A 39 11.57 8.69 9.45
N GLY A 40 11.38 7.97 10.56
CA GLY A 40 10.17 8.06 11.37
C GLY A 40 8.95 7.46 10.68
N PHE A 41 9.12 6.46 9.82
CA PHE A 41 8.01 5.71 9.24
C PHE A 41 8.01 4.28 9.77
N GLU A 42 6.85 3.83 10.22
CA GLU A 42 6.64 2.46 10.66
C GLU A 42 6.12 1.63 9.46
N PRO A 43 6.88 0.63 8.99
CA PRO A 43 6.41 -0.22 7.92
C PRO A 43 5.25 -1.09 8.37
N LYS A 44 4.16 -1.08 7.61
CA LYS A 44 3.06 -2.02 7.79
C LYS A 44 3.47 -3.42 7.36
N GLU A 45 2.93 -4.41 8.03
CA GLU A 45 3.12 -5.81 7.65
C GLU A 45 2.52 -6.07 6.28
N LYS A 46 3.15 -6.98 5.52
CA LYS A 46 2.60 -7.41 4.24
C LYS A 46 1.16 -7.93 4.50
N PRO A 47 0.14 -7.38 3.83
CA PRO A 47 -1.20 -7.95 3.90
C PRO A 47 -1.19 -9.40 3.41
N ASP A 48 -2.06 -10.22 3.98
CA ASP A 48 -2.22 -11.62 3.59
C ASP A 48 -2.60 -11.75 2.10
N ASP A 49 -2.30 -12.89 1.48
CA ASP A 49 -2.54 -13.10 0.05
C ASP A 49 -4.04 -12.96 -0.31
N ARG A 50 -4.94 -13.25 0.65
CA ARG A 50 -6.39 -12.99 0.55
C ARG A 50 -6.72 -11.52 0.27
N PHE A 51 -5.94 -10.57 0.80
CA PHE A 51 -6.13 -9.14 0.53
C PHE A 51 -5.93 -8.85 -0.96
N TYR A 52 -4.87 -9.41 -1.56
CA TYR A 52 -4.57 -9.23 -2.97
C TYR A 52 -5.60 -9.92 -3.87
N ASP A 53 -6.11 -11.09 -3.47
CA ASP A 53 -7.19 -11.77 -4.20
C ASP A 53 -8.48 -10.93 -4.21
N VAL A 54 -8.87 -10.38 -3.06
CA VAL A 54 -10.02 -9.49 -2.95
C VAL A 54 -9.84 -8.23 -3.79
N MET A 55 -8.67 -7.58 -3.73
CA MET A 55 -8.38 -6.38 -4.54
C MET A 55 -8.38 -6.67 -6.04
N ARG A 56 -7.94 -7.86 -6.45
CA ARG A 56 -7.99 -8.31 -7.85
C ARG A 56 -9.42 -8.52 -8.32
N GLN A 57 -10.26 -9.17 -7.51
CA GLN A 57 -11.69 -9.35 -7.82
C GLN A 57 -12.40 -8.01 -7.89
N LEU A 58 -12.12 -7.12 -6.94
CA LEU A 58 -12.67 -5.77 -6.89
C LEU A 58 -12.35 -4.99 -8.18
N SER A 59 -11.09 -5.03 -8.62
CA SER A 59 -10.65 -4.41 -9.88
C SER A 59 -11.35 -5.02 -11.11
N ALA A 60 -11.56 -6.34 -11.13
CA ALA A 60 -12.26 -7.01 -12.23
C ALA A 60 -13.73 -6.59 -12.33
N ILE A 61 -14.41 -6.43 -11.18
CA ILE A 61 -15.80 -5.93 -11.12
C ILE A 61 -15.85 -4.49 -11.67
N GLY A 62 -14.94 -3.62 -11.24
CA GLY A 62 -14.85 -2.24 -11.73
C GLY A 62 -14.66 -2.16 -13.25
N ASN A 63 -13.76 -2.99 -13.80
CA ASN A 63 -13.52 -3.06 -15.25
C ASN A 63 -14.75 -3.56 -16.02
N ASN A 64 -15.43 -4.60 -15.51
CA ASN A 64 -16.65 -5.12 -16.14
C ASN A 64 -17.77 -4.06 -16.15
N LEU A 65 -17.94 -3.32 -15.04
CA LEU A 65 -18.91 -2.24 -14.95
C LEU A 65 -18.59 -1.09 -15.92
N HIS A 66 -17.31 -0.73 -16.04
CA HIS A 66 -16.87 0.29 -17.00
C HIS A 66 -17.21 -0.12 -18.44
N GLN A 67 -16.97 -1.39 -18.82
CA GLN A 67 -17.32 -1.88 -20.15
C GLN A 67 -18.83 -1.86 -20.44
N LEU A 68 -19.66 -2.25 -19.46
CA LEU A 68 -21.12 -2.18 -19.58
C LEU A 68 -21.59 -0.74 -19.78
N THR A 69 -20.98 0.19 -19.04
CA THR A 69 -21.26 1.62 -19.15
C THR A 69 -20.92 2.17 -20.53
N VAL A 70 -19.72 1.88 -21.04
CA VAL A 70 -19.28 2.35 -22.37
C VAL A 70 -20.23 1.84 -23.46
N LYS A 71 -20.64 0.57 -23.39
CA LYS A 71 -21.59 -0.02 -24.34
C LYS A 71 -22.97 0.65 -24.26
N ALA A 72 -23.50 0.88 -23.07
CA ALA A 72 -24.81 1.50 -22.89
C ALA A 72 -24.81 3.02 -23.21
N ASN A 73 -23.68 3.70 -23.02
CA ASN A 73 -23.49 5.08 -23.46
C ASN A 73 -23.48 5.21 -24.99
N ALA A 74 -22.84 4.26 -25.69
CA ALA A 74 -22.85 4.23 -27.16
C ALA A 74 -24.28 4.07 -27.75
N ILE A 75 -25.21 3.53 -26.96
CA ILE A 75 -26.63 3.35 -27.32
C ILE A 75 -27.49 4.54 -26.82
N GLY A 76 -26.88 5.54 -26.16
CA GLY A 76 -27.53 6.77 -25.70
C GLY A 76 -28.39 6.62 -24.44
N PHE A 77 -28.23 5.53 -23.69
CA PHE A 77 -29.12 5.18 -22.56
C PHE A 77 -28.68 5.76 -21.19
N LEU A 78 -27.48 6.31 -21.06
CA LEU A 78 -26.88 6.60 -19.75
C LEU A 78 -26.52 8.08 -19.53
N ASP A 79 -26.74 8.53 -18.30
CA ASP A 79 -26.28 9.81 -17.76
C ASP A 79 -24.77 9.72 -17.42
N MET A 80 -23.93 10.17 -18.36
CA MET A 80 -22.47 10.12 -18.24
C MET A 80 -21.93 10.93 -17.05
N GLN A 81 -22.60 12.00 -16.62
CA GLN A 81 -22.11 12.81 -15.51
C GLN A 81 -22.13 12.03 -14.20
N LYS A 82 -23.24 11.35 -13.91
CA LYS A 82 -23.38 10.54 -12.68
C LYS A 82 -22.37 9.38 -12.64
N LEU A 83 -22.12 8.76 -13.78
CA LEU A 83 -21.16 7.67 -13.89
C LEU A 83 -19.71 8.11 -13.67
N ASN A 84 -19.33 9.28 -14.18
CA ASN A 84 -18.00 9.83 -13.92
C ASN A 84 -17.82 10.15 -12.42
N THR A 85 -18.83 10.70 -11.76
CA THR A 85 -18.79 10.94 -10.30
C THR A 85 -18.64 9.64 -9.51
N GLU A 86 -19.35 8.57 -9.87
CA GLU A 86 -19.19 7.26 -9.22
C GLU A 86 -17.84 6.61 -9.50
N ALA A 87 -17.28 6.79 -10.70
CA ALA A 87 -15.93 6.33 -11.03
C ALA A 87 -14.85 7.06 -10.18
N GLU A 88 -15.00 8.37 -9.98
CA GLU A 88 -14.10 9.13 -9.09
C GLU A 88 -14.19 8.68 -7.63
N ARG A 89 -15.40 8.38 -7.14
CA ARG A 89 -15.60 7.78 -5.80
C ARG A 89 -14.94 6.43 -5.68
N TRP A 90 -15.06 5.58 -6.71
CA TRP A 90 -14.40 4.28 -6.76
C TRP A 90 -12.87 4.39 -6.70
N HIS A 91 -12.29 5.31 -7.48
CA HIS A 91 -10.84 5.55 -7.45
C HIS A 91 -10.38 6.09 -6.09
N SER A 92 -11.16 6.96 -5.47
CA SER A 92 -10.88 7.47 -4.12
C SER A 92 -10.92 6.35 -3.08
N PHE A 93 -11.93 5.48 -3.15
CA PHE A 93 -12.03 4.31 -2.27
C PHE A 93 -10.82 3.37 -2.41
N GLN A 94 -10.40 3.05 -3.64
CA GLN A 94 -9.21 2.25 -3.86
C GLN A 94 -7.97 2.91 -3.24
N ALA A 95 -7.79 4.22 -3.44
CA ALA A 95 -6.67 4.95 -2.88
C ALA A 95 -6.67 4.96 -1.34
N ASP A 96 -7.85 5.05 -0.72
CA ASP A 96 -8.01 4.99 0.74
C ASP A 96 -7.70 3.60 1.29
N VAL A 97 -8.14 2.53 0.63
CA VAL A 97 -7.79 1.15 0.99
C VAL A 97 -6.28 0.94 0.86
N GLU A 98 -5.66 1.37 -0.23
CA GLU A 98 -4.19 1.29 -0.39
C GLU A 98 -3.46 2.11 0.69
N ARG A 99 -3.99 3.28 1.06
CA ARG A 99 -3.43 4.11 2.13
C ARG A 99 -3.51 3.42 3.49
N GLN A 100 -4.64 2.78 3.80
CA GLN A 100 -4.85 2.13 5.08
C GLN A 100 -4.04 0.84 5.22
N PHE A 101 -3.87 0.06 4.15
CA PHE A 101 -3.26 -1.27 4.25
C PHE A 101 -1.83 -1.35 3.71
N LEU A 102 -1.44 -0.51 2.75
CA LEU A 102 -0.14 -0.64 2.07
C LEU A 102 0.85 0.48 2.39
N ARG A 103 0.38 1.69 2.74
CA ARG A 103 1.29 2.82 2.99
C ARG A 103 1.88 2.78 4.40
N PRO A 104 3.22 2.92 4.56
CA PRO A 104 3.84 3.11 5.86
C PRO A 104 3.27 4.35 6.55
N GLU A 105 2.93 4.24 7.82
CA GLU A 105 2.45 5.37 8.61
C GLU A 105 3.63 6.14 9.20
N LYS A 106 3.44 7.45 9.37
CA LYS A 106 4.42 8.28 10.06
C LYS A 106 4.33 7.91 11.54
N SER A 107 5.43 7.44 12.09
CA SER A 107 5.54 7.11 13.50
C SER A 107 5.45 8.38 14.32
N ASP A 108 4.47 8.46 15.22
CA ASP A 108 4.29 9.55 16.17
C ASP A 108 5.22 9.47 17.39
N LEU A 109 6.21 8.55 17.37
CA LEU A 109 7.29 8.48 18.33
C LEU A 109 8.18 9.72 18.19
N LYS A 110 7.72 10.83 18.76
CA LYS A 110 8.56 11.98 19.11
C LYS A 110 9.55 11.47 20.14
N TRP A 111 10.81 11.37 19.75
CA TRP A 111 11.93 11.11 20.65
C TRP A 111 11.83 12.07 21.85
N GLN A 112 11.46 11.53 23.02
CA GLN A 112 11.64 12.17 24.33
C GLN A 112 12.93 11.65 24.95
#